data_AF-A0A2N2KNY3-F1
#
_entry.id   AF-A0A2N2KNY3-F1
#
_cell.length_a   1.000
_cell.length_b   1.000
_cell.length_c   1.000
_cell.angle_alpha   90.00
_cell.angle_beta   90.00
_cell.angle_gamma   90.00
#
_symmetry.space_group_name_H-M   'P 1'
#
loop_
_entity.id
_entity.type
_entity.pdbx_description
1 polymer ?
#
loop_
_entity_poly.entity_id
_entity_poly.type
_entity_poly.pdbx_seq_one_letter_code
_entity_poly.pdbx_strand_id
1 'polypeptide(L)'
;MMMKDAFEFLSKIQEDPKFLKGAENCVSDDERRAFLQKEGFKFTAEELDAAIQTLSSMKDKKQGKEARDHRTSKRYGVFLKVSEINGESVSNTVMVDISAWGAQVESLIKSPANSDLELYFVPTKSKDKIRLAGKVVWSGQVPLSKRHSTGVKFYKSLEQLGKEGAFPLEEFKSAVKNQHEEIASKEFLTVKEAARKLGVHWYTVWRWTMENRIKFKQVKAGCKILIPTSELLQFQTPYE
;
A
#
# COMPACT_ATOMS: atom_id res chain seq x y z
N MET A 1 33.28 18.91 8.51
CA MET A 1 33.07 18.84 7.05
C MET A 1 32.64 17.42 6.68
N MET A 2 31.38 17.03 6.98
CA MET A 2 30.90 15.63 6.88
C MET A 2 29.68 15.43 5.95
N MET A 3 28.95 16.48 5.60
CA MET A 3 27.75 16.34 4.74
C MET A 3 28.06 15.95 3.28
N LYS A 4 29.30 16.15 2.80
CA LYS A 4 29.67 15.87 1.40
C LYS A 4 29.53 14.37 1.07
N ASP A 5 29.99 13.51 1.97
CA ASP A 5 30.01 12.07 1.76
C ASP A 5 28.58 11.49 1.76
N ALA A 6 27.67 12.04 2.57
CA ALA A 6 26.27 11.62 2.57
C ALA A 6 25.52 12.00 1.28
N PHE A 7 25.75 13.22 0.76
CA PHE A 7 25.17 13.64 -0.53
C PHE A 7 25.77 12.85 -1.70
N GLU A 8 27.08 12.64 -1.71
CA GLU A 8 27.76 11.83 -2.73
C GLU A 8 27.26 10.38 -2.71
N PHE A 9 27.04 9.81 -1.53
CA PHE A 9 26.46 8.47 -1.38
C PHE A 9 25.04 8.39 -1.93
N LEU A 10 24.19 9.37 -1.63
CA LEU A 10 22.82 9.42 -2.16
C LEU A 10 22.79 9.61 -3.68
N SER A 11 23.69 10.43 -4.24
CA SER A 11 23.85 10.60 -5.69
C SER A 11 24.35 9.30 -6.34
N LYS A 12 25.39 8.65 -5.81
CA LYS A 12 25.88 7.35 -6.33
C LYS A 12 24.80 6.27 -6.31
N ILE A 13 23.96 6.22 -5.27
CA ILE A 13 22.82 5.30 -5.21
C ILE A 13 21.79 5.55 -6.32
N GLN A 14 21.57 6.81 -6.69
CA GLN A 14 20.55 7.19 -7.67
C GLN A 14 21.06 7.15 -9.11
N GLU A 15 22.34 7.46 -9.31
CA GLU A 15 22.89 7.86 -10.61
C GLU A 15 24.04 6.96 -11.09
N ASP A 16 24.63 6.12 -10.22
CA ASP A 16 25.74 5.23 -10.58
C ASP A 16 25.34 3.74 -10.53
N PRO A 17 24.99 3.13 -11.69
CA PRO A 17 24.63 1.72 -11.77
C PRO A 17 25.77 0.76 -11.36
N LYS A 18 27.04 1.15 -11.50
CA LYS A 18 28.19 0.31 -11.13
C LYS A 18 28.33 0.25 -9.62
N PHE A 19 28.19 1.41 -8.96
CA PHE A 19 28.16 1.50 -7.51
C PHE A 19 27.03 0.65 -6.93
N LEU A 20 25.81 0.80 -7.48
CA LEU A 20 24.63 0.06 -7.01
C LEU A 20 24.82 -1.46 -7.17
N LYS A 21 25.35 -1.91 -8.32
CA LYS A 21 25.63 -3.34 -8.55
C LYS A 21 26.69 -3.88 -7.60
N GLY A 22 27.71 -3.07 -7.28
CA GLY A 22 28.72 -3.40 -6.26
C GLY A 22 28.09 -3.61 -4.88
N ALA A 23 27.24 -2.67 -4.45
CA ALA A 23 26.54 -2.73 -3.18
C ALA A 23 25.55 -3.91 -3.08
N GLU A 24 24.89 -4.27 -4.19
CA GLU A 24 23.93 -5.39 -4.26
C GLU A 24 24.59 -6.77 -4.15
N ASN A 25 25.85 -6.89 -4.60
CA ASN A 25 26.62 -8.13 -4.50
C ASN A 25 27.08 -8.44 -3.07
N CYS A 26 27.03 -7.46 -2.16
CA CYS A 26 27.33 -7.69 -0.75
C CYS A 26 26.23 -8.53 -0.08
N VAL A 27 26.60 -9.66 0.49
CA VAL A 27 25.65 -10.59 1.14
C VAL A 27 25.47 -10.30 2.63
N SER A 28 26.44 -9.67 3.28
CA SER A 28 26.41 -9.32 4.71
C SER A 28 26.62 -7.81 4.95
N ASP A 29 26.31 -7.36 6.17
CA ASP A 29 26.55 -5.97 6.57
C ASP A 29 28.05 -5.64 6.68
N ASP A 30 28.88 -6.63 7.04
CA ASP A 30 30.35 -6.48 7.07
C ASP A 30 30.93 -6.29 5.66
N GLU A 31 30.41 -7.01 4.67
CA GLU A 31 30.78 -6.79 3.27
C GLU A 31 30.35 -5.41 2.76
N ARG A 32 29.18 -4.91 3.20
CA ARG A 32 28.72 -3.55 2.87
C ARG A 32 29.61 -2.48 3.51
N ARG A 33 30.07 -2.69 4.76
CA ARG A 33 31.05 -1.81 5.42
C ARG A 33 32.34 -1.73 4.63
N ALA A 34 32.92 -2.88 4.29
CA ALA A 34 34.16 -2.95 3.52
C ALA A 34 34.00 -2.33 2.12
N PHE A 35 32.86 -2.52 1.47
CA PHE A 35 32.55 -1.91 0.18
C PHE A 35 32.51 -0.37 0.26
N LEU A 36 31.80 0.20 1.24
CA LEU A 36 31.71 1.65 1.40
C LEU A 36 33.05 2.30 1.73
N GLN A 37 33.87 1.64 2.55
CA GLN A 37 35.24 2.10 2.84
C GLN A 37 36.14 2.05 1.60
N LYS A 38 36.01 1.00 0.78
CA LYS A 38 36.76 0.85 -0.48
C LYS A 38 36.37 1.91 -1.52
N GLU A 39 35.09 2.29 -1.55
CA GLU A 39 34.55 3.36 -2.40
C GLU A 39 34.97 4.77 -1.92
N GLY A 40 35.70 4.86 -0.80
CA GLY A 40 36.33 6.09 -0.32
C GLY A 40 35.46 6.93 0.61
N PHE A 41 34.29 6.43 1.03
CA PHE A 41 33.42 7.14 1.97
C PHE A 41 34.04 7.18 3.37
N LYS A 42 34.13 8.38 3.96
CA LYS A 42 34.67 8.63 5.29
C LYS A 42 33.56 8.87 6.31
N PHE A 43 32.59 7.96 6.33
CA PHE A 43 31.49 8.01 7.27
C PHE A 43 31.96 7.87 8.72
N THR A 44 31.28 8.57 9.62
CA THR A 44 31.25 8.22 11.04
C THR A 44 30.61 6.84 11.24
N ALA A 45 30.77 6.25 12.42
CA ALA A 45 30.17 4.94 12.72
C ALA A 45 28.63 4.97 12.54
N GLU A 46 27.98 6.05 12.97
CA GLU A 46 26.53 6.23 12.85
C GLU A 46 26.07 6.40 11.39
N GLU A 47 26.80 7.18 10.60
CA GLU A 47 26.52 7.36 9.17
C GLU A 47 26.76 6.08 8.37
N LEU A 48 27.78 5.30 8.75
CA LEU A 48 28.07 4.02 8.13
C LEU A 48 26.95 3.01 8.41
N ASP A 49 26.46 2.95 9.65
CA ASP A 49 25.32 2.11 10.02
C ASP A 49 24.05 2.52 9.26
N ALA A 50 23.78 3.82 9.14
CA ALA A 50 22.64 4.34 8.37
C ALA A 50 22.76 4.03 6.86
N ALA A 51 23.97 4.12 6.30
CA ALA A 51 24.25 3.79 4.90
C ALA A 51 24.02 2.30 4.62
N ILE A 52 24.47 1.41 5.52
CA ILE A 52 24.25 -0.04 5.42
C ILE A 52 22.76 -0.35 5.48
N GLN A 53 22.03 0.21 6.45
CA GLN A 53 20.57 0.01 6.54
C GLN A 53 19.86 0.48 5.27
N THR A 54 20.31 1.59 4.69
CA THR A 54 19.79 2.11 3.43
C THR A 54 19.98 1.10 2.29
N LEU A 55 21.18 0.54 2.14
CA LEU A 55 21.49 -0.48 1.12
C LEU A 55 20.73 -1.80 1.34
N SER A 56 20.64 -2.27 2.59
CA SER A 56 19.89 -3.48 2.93
C SER A 56 18.40 -3.33 2.59
N SER A 57 17.81 -2.16 2.89
CA SER A 57 16.42 -1.85 2.52
C SER A 57 16.16 -1.78 1.01
N MET A 58 17.19 -1.54 0.19
CA MET A 58 17.08 -1.49 -1.26
C MET A 58 16.97 -2.89 -1.88
N LYS A 59 17.65 -3.89 -1.29
CA LYS A 59 17.51 -5.30 -1.69
C LYS A 59 16.08 -5.80 -1.46
N ASP A 60 15.50 -5.43 -0.32
CA ASP A 60 14.08 -5.71 0.00
C ASP A 60 13.12 -4.95 -0.93
N LYS A 61 13.47 -3.72 -1.32
CA LYS A 61 12.71 -2.96 -2.32
C LYS A 61 12.81 -3.56 -3.71
N LYS A 62 13.91 -4.20 -4.13
CA LYS A 62 14.02 -4.89 -5.43
C LYS A 62 13.18 -6.18 -5.47
N GLN A 63 13.17 -6.98 -4.40
CA GLN A 63 12.19 -8.08 -4.27
C GLN A 63 10.74 -7.55 -4.27
N GLY A 64 10.50 -6.37 -3.69
CA GLY A 64 9.21 -5.66 -3.77
C GLY A 64 8.91 -4.99 -5.13
N LYS A 65 9.93 -4.68 -5.95
CA LYS A 65 9.81 -4.02 -7.26
C LYS A 65 9.63 -5.04 -8.39
N GLU A 66 10.34 -6.17 -8.33
CA GLU A 66 10.10 -7.33 -9.20
C GLU A 66 8.68 -7.89 -8.97
N ALA A 67 8.19 -7.86 -7.72
CA ALA A 67 6.79 -8.17 -7.40
C ALA A 67 5.77 -7.08 -7.85
N ARG A 68 6.23 -5.88 -8.22
CA ARG A 68 5.38 -4.83 -8.80
C ARG A 68 5.30 -4.93 -10.33
N ASP A 69 6.39 -5.31 -10.99
CA ASP A 69 6.44 -5.45 -12.45
C ASP A 69 5.81 -6.76 -12.98
N HIS A 70 5.58 -7.76 -12.12
CA HIS A 70 4.80 -8.97 -12.48
C HIS A 70 3.28 -8.85 -12.32
N ARG A 71 2.73 -7.66 -12.03
CA ARG A 71 1.27 -7.50 -11.85
C ARG A 71 0.57 -7.24 -13.19
N THR A 72 0.19 -8.32 -13.87
CA THR A 72 -0.51 -8.28 -15.16
C THR A 72 -1.97 -7.76 -15.08
N SER A 73 -2.58 -7.69 -13.88
CA SER A 73 -3.99 -7.26 -13.74
C SER A 73 -4.15 -5.95 -12.96
N LYS A 74 -4.90 -5.01 -13.55
CA LYS A 74 -5.36 -3.77 -12.91
C LYS A 74 -6.12 -4.09 -11.61
N ARG A 75 -5.75 -3.44 -10.50
CA ARG A 75 -6.49 -3.50 -9.23
C ARG A 75 -7.38 -2.28 -9.10
N TYR A 76 -8.57 -2.50 -8.57
CA TYR A 76 -9.55 -1.46 -8.27
C TYR A 76 -9.58 -1.25 -6.76
N GLY A 77 -9.45 0.00 -6.31
CA GLY A 77 -9.68 0.33 -4.91
C GLY A 77 -11.16 0.15 -4.59
N VAL A 78 -11.48 -0.73 -3.65
CA VAL A 78 -12.85 -1.01 -3.23
C VAL A 78 -12.96 -0.92 -1.72
N PHE A 79 -14.17 -0.72 -1.20
CA PHE A 79 -14.42 -0.70 0.24
C PHE A 79 -15.63 -1.56 0.57
N LEU A 80 -15.46 -2.87 0.39
CA LEU A 80 -16.53 -3.84 0.56
C LEU A 80 -16.43 -4.46 1.95
N LYS A 81 -17.55 -4.48 2.67
CA LYS A 81 -17.63 -5.17 3.96
C LYS A 81 -17.57 -6.67 3.69
N VAL A 82 -16.58 -7.33 4.28
CA VAL A 82 -16.55 -8.79 4.32
C VAL A 82 -17.39 -9.21 5.52
N SER A 83 -18.40 -10.03 5.28
CA SER A 83 -19.30 -10.52 6.31
C SER A 83 -18.75 -11.77 7.00
N GLU A 84 -18.03 -12.63 6.27
CA GLU A 84 -17.44 -13.85 6.82
C GLU A 84 -16.04 -14.14 6.25
N ILE A 85 -15.22 -14.77 7.09
CA ILE A 85 -13.94 -15.38 6.71
C ILE A 85 -14.00 -16.86 7.08
N ASN A 86 -13.73 -17.75 6.12
CA ASN A 86 -13.74 -19.21 6.32
C ASN A 86 -15.05 -19.73 6.94
N GLY A 87 -16.19 -19.10 6.59
CA GLY A 87 -17.52 -19.45 7.13
C GLY A 87 -17.83 -18.84 8.51
N GLU A 88 -16.86 -18.20 9.16
CA GLU A 88 -17.06 -17.53 10.44
C GLU A 88 -17.46 -16.06 10.23
N SER A 89 -18.48 -15.60 10.95
CA SER A 89 -18.91 -14.20 10.92
C SER A 89 -17.83 -13.28 11.47
N VAL A 90 -17.50 -12.23 10.72
CA VAL A 90 -16.48 -11.25 11.11
C VAL A 90 -17.05 -9.86 11.23
N SER A 91 -16.65 -9.17 12.29
CA SER A 91 -16.88 -7.74 12.45
C SER A 91 -15.63 -6.97 12.02
N ASN A 92 -15.82 -5.79 11.41
CA ASN A 92 -14.73 -4.87 11.06
C ASN A 92 -13.70 -5.37 10.02
N THR A 93 -14.09 -6.32 9.17
CA THR A 93 -13.29 -6.76 8.02
C THR A 93 -13.71 -6.03 6.75
N VAL A 94 -12.73 -5.53 5.99
CA VAL A 94 -12.97 -4.78 4.76
C VAL A 94 -12.04 -5.25 3.67
N MET A 95 -12.58 -5.48 2.47
CA MET A 95 -11.79 -5.62 1.26
C MET A 95 -11.46 -4.22 0.72
N VAL A 96 -10.17 -3.93 0.61
CA VAL A 96 -9.59 -2.61 0.30
C VAL A 96 -9.26 -2.46 -1.18
N ASP A 97 -8.92 -3.56 -1.84
CA ASP A 97 -8.79 -3.61 -3.28
C ASP A 97 -9.16 -5.00 -3.82
N ILE A 98 -9.44 -5.06 -5.11
CA ILE A 98 -9.69 -6.31 -5.83
C ILE A 98 -9.22 -6.20 -7.28
N SER A 99 -8.85 -7.33 -7.85
CA SER A 99 -8.42 -7.52 -9.24
C SER A 99 -9.00 -8.82 -9.77
N ALA A 100 -8.76 -9.10 -11.05
CA ALA A 100 -9.18 -10.36 -11.67
C ALA A 100 -8.71 -11.61 -10.89
N TRP A 101 -7.55 -11.55 -10.24
CA TRP A 101 -6.88 -12.70 -9.63
C TRP A 101 -6.63 -12.60 -8.12
N GLY A 102 -7.09 -11.54 -7.46
CA GLY A 102 -6.83 -11.39 -6.04
C GLY A 102 -7.37 -10.12 -5.43
N ALA A 103 -7.32 -10.07 -4.10
CA ALA A 103 -7.79 -8.95 -3.30
C ALA A 103 -6.83 -8.66 -2.13
N GLN A 104 -6.95 -7.45 -1.59
CA GLN A 104 -6.36 -7.06 -0.32
C GLN A 104 -7.48 -6.87 0.70
N VAL A 105 -7.36 -7.53 1.84
CA VAL A 105 -8.33 -7.48 2.93
C VAL A 105 -7.66 -6.96 4.18
N GLU A 106 -8.36 -6.13 4.94
CA GLU A 106 -7.95 -5.73 6.28
C GLU A 106 -8.91 -6.31 7.31
N SER A 107 -8.37 -6.97 8.33
CA SER A 107 -9.11 -7.67 9.38
C SER A 107 -8.40 -7.54 10.72
N LEU A 108 -9.12 -7.71 11.83
CA LEU A 108 -8.47 -7.96 13.13
C LEU A 108 -7.91 -9.38 13.23
N ILE A 109 -8.42 -10.29 12.40
CA ILE A 109 -7.98 -11.68 12.34
C ILE A 109 -6.73 -11.76 11.47
N LYS A 110 -5.65 -12.28 12.05
CA LYS A 110 -4.43 -12.57 11.32
C LYS A 110 -4.60 -13.85 10.50
N SER A 111 -4.45 -13.75 9.19
CA SER A 111 -4.40 -14.92 8.31
C SER A 111 -2.94 -15.37 8.11
N PRO A 112 -2.59 -16.65 8.33
CA PRO A 112 -1.24 -17.15 8.07
C PRO A 112 -0.87 -17.06 6.59
N ALA A 113 0.41 -16.83 6.29
CA ALA A 113 0.88 -16.93 4.91
C ALA A 113 0.71 -18.36 4.39
N ASN A 114 0.41 -18.52 3.11
CA ASN A 114 0.15 -19.79 2.43
C ASN A 114 -1.09 -20.58 2.89
N SER A 115 -1.92 -20.05 3.79
CA SER A 115 -3.19 -20.70 4.15
C SER A 115 -4.27 -20.43 3.11
N ASP A 116 -5.31 -21.26 3.13
CA ASP A 116 -6.56 -20.99 2.44
C ASP A 116 -7.34 -19.87 3.14
N LEU A 117 -8.06 -19.09 2.34
CA LEU A 117 -8.95 -18.06 2.81
C LEU A 117 -10.19 -17.99 1.91
N GLU A 118 -11.35 -18.06 2.55
CA GLU A 118 -12.64 -17.80 1.92
C GLU A 118 -13.21 -16.50 2.43
N LEU A 119 -13.55 -15.61 1.51
CA LEU A 119 -14.13 -14.32 1.80
C LEU A 119 -15.58 -14.34 1.35
N TYR A 120 -16.48 -13.91 2.22
CA TYR A 120 -17.86 -13.69 1.85
C TYR A 120 -18.25 -12.24 2.00
N PHE A 121 -18.93 -11.69 1.01
CA PHE A 121 -19.42 -10.32 1.04
C PHE A 121 -20.66 -10.15 0.18
N VAL A 122 -21.37 -9.05 0.39
CA VAL A 122 -22.55 -8.67 -0.37
C VAL A 122 -22.18 -7.45 -1.23
N PRO A 123 -22.27 -7.53 -2.57
CA PRO A 123 -22.11 -6.37 -3.44
C PRO A 123 -23.12 -5.29 -3.08
N THR A 124 -22.76 -4.03 -3.30
CA THR A 124 -23.46 -2.81 -2.86
C THR A 124 -24.98 -2.74 -3.10
N LYS A 125 -25.56 -3.56 -4.00
CA LYS A 125 -27.01 -3.62 -4.28
C LYS A 125 -27.60 -5.03 -4.37
N SER A 126 -26.77 -6.08 -4.38
CA SER A 126 -27.27 -7.45 -4.44
C SER A 126 -27.68 -7.92 -3.05
N LYS A 127 -28.65 -8.83 -2.98
CA LYS A 127 -28.94 -9.57 -1.73
C LYS A 127 -28.08 -10.84 -1.60
N ASP A 128 -27.44 -11.23 -2.70
CA ASP A 128 -26.72 -12.49 -2.78
C ASP A 128 -25.31 -12.32 -2.22
N LYS A 129 -24.97 -13.25 -1.36
CA LYS A 129 -23.67 -13.33 -0.73
C LYS A 129 -22.70 -14.03 -1.69
N ILE A 130 -21.67 -13.31 -2.09
CA ILE A 130 -20.62 -13.82 -2.97
C ILE A 130 -19.53 -14.47 -2.13
N ARG A 131 -19.02 -15.61 -2.61
CA ARG A 131 -17.83 -16.29 -2.08
C ARG A 131 -16.64 -16.08 -3.01
N LEU A 132 -15.51 -15.63 -2.46
CA LEU A 132 -14.21 -15.62 -3.13
C LEU A 132 -13.22 -16.45 -2.31
N ALA A 133 -12.74 -17.55 -2.91
CA ALA A 133 -11.76 -18.42 -2.28
C ALA A 133 -10.37 -18.24 -2.91
N GLY A 134 -9.34 -18.30 -2.08
CA GLY A 134 -7.96 -18.16 -2.53
C GLY A 134 -6.93 -18.52 -1.48
N LYS A 135 -5.67 -18.35 -1.85
CA LYS A 135 -4.50 -18.56 -1.00
C LYS A 135 -3.94 -17.24 -0.50
N VAL A 136 -3.62 -17.17 0.78
CA VAL A 136 -2.93 -16.02 1.37
C VAL A 136 -1.51 -15.96 0.84
N VAL A 137 -1.16 -14.88 0.13
CA VAL A 137 0.18 -14.66 -0.43
C VAL A 137 1.07 -13.87 0.51
N TRP A 138 0.50 -12.99 1.32
CA TRP A 138 1.21 -12.23 2.35
C TRP A 138 0.22 -11.75 3.41
N SER A 139 0.73 -11.49 4.61
CA SER A 139 -0.03 -10.96 5.73
C SER A 139 0.90 -10.13 6.60
N GLY A 140 0.47 -8.94 6.99
CA GLY A 140 1.27 -8.01 7.77
C GLY A 140 0.40 -7.07 8.59
N GLN A 141 0.89 -6.64 9.75
CA GLN A 141 0.17 -5.67 10.56
C GLN A 141 0.13 -4.32 9.84
N VAL A 142 -1.05 -3.69 9.82
CA VAL A 142 -1.19 -2.31 9.34
C VAL A 142 -0.48 -1.40 10.36
N PRO A 143 0.45 -0.53 9.93
CA PRO A 143 1.17 0.35 10.84
C PRO A 143 0.21 1.12 11.76
N LEU A 144 0.51 1.13 13.06
CA LEU A 144 -0.25 1.85 14.09
C LEU A 144 -1.73 1.42 14.21
N SER A 145 -2.08 0.24 13.68
CA SER A 145 -3.42 -0.35 13.77
C SER A 145 -3.32 -1.77 14.33
N LYS A 146 -4.36 -2.22 15.04
CA LYS A 146 -4.49 -3.64 15.45
C LYS A 146 -4.91 -4.55 14.28
N ARG A 147 -5.20 -3.98 13.11
CA ARG A 147 -5.59 -4.73 11.92
C ARG A 147 -4.38 -5.33 11.22
N HIS A 148 -4.62 -6.45 10.58
CA HIS A 148 -3.73 -7.11 9.64
C HIS A 148 -4.24 -6.85 8.24
N SER A 149 -3.33 -6.50 7.35
CA SER A 149 -3.58 -6.49 5.92
C SER A 149 -3.10 -7.80 5.33
N THR A 150 -3.98 -8.44 4.56
CA THR A 150 -3.79 -9.76 3.99
C THR A 150 -3.98 -9.67 2.48
N GLY A 151 -2.98 -10.11 1.72
CA GLY A 151 -3.10 -10.30 0.28
C GLY A 151 -3.57 -11.72 -0.04
N VAL A 152 -4.58 -11.83 -0.89
CA VAL A 152 -5.20 -13.11 -1.28
C VAL A 152 -5.10 -13.26 -2.79
N LYS A 153 -4.62 -14.41 -3.27
CA LYS A 153 -4.66 -14.83 -4.68
C LYS A 153 -5.81 -15.81 -4.86
N PHE A 154 -6.75 -15.49 -5.74
CA PHE A 154 -7.93 -16.32 -5.95
C PHE A 154 -7.60 -17.62 -6.69
N TYR A 155 -8.35 -18.68 -6.38
CA TYR A 155 -8.28 -19.96 -7.09
C TYR A 155 -8.88 -19.88 -8.50
N LYS A 156 -9.92 -19.06 -8.65
CA LYS A 156 -10.56 -18.76 -9.93
C LYS A 156 -10.54 -17.26 -10.17
N SER A 157 -10.39 -16.84 -11.42
CA SER A 157 -10.50 -15.43 -11.76
C SER A 157 -11.95 -14.94 -11.61
N LEU A 158 -12.16 -13.64 -11.45
CA LEU A 158 -13.52 -13.06 -11.43
C LEU A 158 -14.28 -13.33 -12.74
N GLU A 159 -13.58 -13.40 -13.87
CA GLU A 159 -14.15 -13.78 -15.17
C GLU A 159 -14.60 -15.24 -15.20
N GLN A 160 -13.80 -16.16 -14.63
CA GLN A 160 -14.19 -17.57 -14.52
C GLN A 160 -15.43 -17.71 -13.63
N LEU A 161 -15.44 -17.06 -12.46
CA LEU A 161 -16.59 -17.06 -11.57
C LEU A 161 -17.83 -16.42 -12.23
N GLY A 162 -17.63 -15.39 -13.06
CA GLY A 162 -18.71 -14.78 -13.83
C GLY A 162 -19.32 -15.72 -14.88
N LYS A 163 -18.49 -16.47 -15.61
CA LYS A 163 -18.96 -17.49 -16.56
C LYS A 163 -19.72 -18.63 -15.89
N GLU A 164 -19.39 -18.94 -14.64
CA GLU A 164 -20.07 -19.94 -13.81
C GLU A 164 -21.36 -19.42 -13.14
N GLY A 165 -21.69 -18.12 -13.31
CA GLY A 165 -22.82 -17.49 -12.63
C GLY A 165 -22.60 -17.26 -11.13
N ALA A 166 -21.40 -17.53 -10.61
CA ALA A 166 -21.04 -17.37 -9.20
C ALA A 166 -20.59 -15.94 -8.82
N PHE A 167 -20.41 -15.06 -9.81
CA PHE A 167 -20.01 -13.67 -9.59
C PHE A 167 -20.67 -12.72 -10.63
N PRO A 168 -21.44 -11.72 -10.21
CA PRO A 168 -22.07 -10.75 -11.12
C PRO A 168 -21.04 -9.72 -11.61
N LEU A 169 -20.17 -10.15 -12.53
CA LEU A 169 -18.97 -9.41 -12.94
C LEU A 169 -19.28 -8.00 -13.50
N GLU A 170 -20.28 -7.90 -14.38
CA GLU A 170 -20.61 -6.63 -15.04
C GLU A 170 -21.28 -5.65 -14.08
N GLU A 171 -22.16 -6.13 -13.19
CA GLU A 171 -22.71 -5.31 -12.11
C GLU A 171 -21.61 -4.81 -11.18
N PHE A 172 -20.68 -5.70 -10.82
CA PHE A 172 -19.54 -5.36 -9.97
C PHE A 172 -18.67 -4.27 -10.59
N LYS A 173 -18.26 -4.43 -11.87
CA LYS A 173 -17.47 -3.43 -12.59
C LYS A 173 -18.20 -2.09 -12.67
N SER A 174 -19.49 -2.10 -12.99
CA SER A 174 -20.32 -0.89 -13.05
C SER A 174 -20.41 -0.19 -11.70
N ALA A 175 -20.64 -0.94 -10.61
CA ALA A 175 -20.70 -0.39 -9.26
C ALA A 175 -19.37 0.25 -8.83
N VAL A 176 -18.24 -0.42 -9.11
CA VAL A 176 -16.90 0.12 -8.83
C VAL A 176 -16.63 1.38 -9.65
N LYS A 177 -17.00 1.40 -10.93
CA LYS A 177 -16.85 2.57 -11.80
C LYS A 177 -17.68 3.75 -11.30
N ASN A 178 -18.97 3.54 -11.02
CA ASN A 178 -19.87 4.58 -10.52
C ASN A 178 -19.39 5.14 -9.16
N GLN A 179 -18.86 4.28 -8.28
CA GLN A 179 -18.29 4.74 -7.02
C GLN A 179 -17.06 5.63 -7.24
N HIS A 180 -16.18 5.28 -8.19
CA HIS A 180 -15.03 6.13 -8.52
C HIS A 180 -15.48 7.46 -9.14
N GLU A 181 -16.49 7.45 -10.00
CA GLU A 181 -17.06 8.66 -10.60
C GLU A 181 -17.75 9.54 -9.56
N GLU A 182 -18.45 8.97 -8.57
CA GLU A 182 -19.06 9.72 -7.46
C GLU A 182 -18.00 10.32 -6.50
N ILE A 183 -16.90 9.61 -6.28
CA ILE A 183 -15.77 10.12 -5.49
C ILE A 183 -15.02 11.19 -6.27
N ALA A 184 -14.88 11.05 -7.59
CA ALA A 184 -14.23 12.05 -8.44
C ALA A 184 -15.09 13.30 -8.63
N SER A 185 -16.42 13.17 -8.63
CA SER A 185 -17.36 14.29 -8.80
C SER A 185 -17.52 15.16 -7.56
N LYS A 186 -17.14 14.64 -6.37
CA LYS A 186 -17.02 15.42 -5.14
C LYS A 186 -15.53 15.69 -4.94
N GLU A 187 -15.09 16.94 -4.89
CA GLU A 187 -13.65 17.35 -4.88
C GLU A 187 -12.82 16.81 -3.69
N PHE A 188 -12.66 15.50 -3.55
CA PHE A 188 -11.95 14.85 -2.47
C PHE A 188 -10.56 14.41 -2.92
N LEU A 189 -9.61 14.52 -2.00
CA LEU A 189 -8.22 14.16 -2.19
C LEU A 189 -7.83 13.12 -1.15
N THR A 190 -7.04 12.14 -1.55
CA THR A 190 -6.36 11.28 -0.59
C THR A 190 -5.30 12.04 0.20
N VAL A 191 -4.86 11.49 1.33
CA VAL A 191 -3.71 12.01 2.10
C VAL A 191 -2.50 12.28 1.19
N LYS A 192 -2.20 11.38 0.24
CA LYS A 192 -1.05 11.54 -0.67
C LYS A 192 -1.27 12.65 -1.70
N GLU A 193 -2.47 12.77 -2.24
CA GLU A 193 -2.82 13.82 -3.20
C GLU A 193 -2.87 15.19 -2.54
N ALA A 194 -3.44 15.28 -1.34
CA ALA A 194 -3.42 16.48 -0.51
C ALA A 194 -1.99 16.90 -0.16
N ALA A 195 -1.14 15.95 0.25
CA ALA A 195 0.26 16.21 0.54
C ALA A 195 1.03 16.75 -0.67
N ARG A 196 0.79 16.16 -1.86
CA ARG A 196 1.35 16.66 -3.12
C ARG A 196 0.90 18.09 -3.43
N LYS A 197 -0.37 18.42 -3.22
CA LYS A 197 -0.89 19.78 -3.44
C LYS A 197 -0.31 20.81 -2.45
N LEU A 198 -0.06 20.41 -1.22
CA LEU A 198 0.48 21.28 -0.17
C LEU A 198 2.01 21.33 -0.14
N GLY A 199 2.70 20.55 -0.97
CA GLY A 199 4.17 20.50 -0.98
C GLY A 199 4.78 19.90 0.29
N VAL A 200 4.04 19.07 1.02
CA VAL A 200 4.49 18.45 2.28
C VAL A 200 4.56 16.93 2.19
N HIS A 201 5.23 16.29 3.14
CA HIS A 201 5.25 14.83 3.24
C HIS A 201 3.86 14.27 3.62
N TRP A 202 3.47 13.12 3.07
CA TRP A 202 2.14 12.52 3.31
C TRP A 202 1.84 12.22 4.78
N TYR A 203 2.88 11.92 5.57
CA TYR A 203 2.74 11.68 7.01
C TYR A 203 2.29 12.94 7.75
N THR A 204 2.70 14.13 7.30
CA THR A 204 2.26 15.43 7.86
C THR A 204 0.76 15.60 7.70
N VAL A 205 0.24 15.35 6.51
CA VAL A 205 -1.21 15.43 6.23
C VAL A 205 -1.99 14.37 7.00
N TRP A 206 -1.46 13.15 7.13
CA TRP A 206 -2.06 12.13 7.98
C TRP A 206 -2.11 12.57 9.44
N ARG A 207 -1.02 13.13 9.98
CA ARG A 207 -0.98 13.62 11.36
C ARG A 207 -2.01 14.72 11.60
N TRP A 208 -2.15 15.66 10.66
CA TRP A 208 -3.18 16.69 10.73
C TRP A 208 -4.60 16.13 10.75
N THR A 209 -4.85 15.02 10.05
CA THR A 209 -6.15 14.34 10.13
C THR A 209 -6.38 13.67 11.48
N MET A 210 -5.33 13.14 12.11
CA MET A 210 -5.42 12.55 13.47
C MET A 210 -5.54 13.62 14.57
N GLU A 211 -4.91 14.79 14.38
CA GLU A 211 -4.98 15.94 15.27
C GLU A 211 -6.29 16.76 15.09
N ASN A 212 -7.24 16.29 14.27
CA ASN A 212 -8.48 17.01 13.90
C ASN A 212 -8.25 18.41 13.31
N ARG A 213 -7.08 18.66 12.69
CA ARG A 213 -6.74 19.94 12.01
C ARG A 213 -7.31 20.03 10.60
N ILE A 214 -7.66 18.88 10.01
CA ILE A 214 -8.28 18.77 8.69
C ILE A 214 -9.56 17.96 8.88
N LYS A 215 -10.70 18.48 8.43
CA LYS A 215 -11.90 17.65 8.34
C LYS A 215 -11.70 16.65 7.21
N PHE A 216 -12.08 15.41 7.46
CA PHE A 216 -11.99 14.37 6.45
C PHE A 216 -13.24 13.51 6.48
N LYS A 217 -13.57 12.97 5.32
CA LYS A 217 -14.52 11.88 5.22
C LYS A 217 -13.73 10.58 5.27
N GLN A 218 -13.88 9.85 6.37
CA GLN A 218 -13.49 8.45 6.38
C GLN A 218 -14.63 7.65 5.77
N VAL A 219 -14.35 6.93 4.68
CA VAL A 219 -15.37 6.10 4.02
C VAL A 219 -15.87 4.98 4.96
N LYS A 220 -15.09 4.63 6.01
CA LYS A 220 -15.43 3.85 7.22
C LYS A 220 -14.25 3.84 8.20
N ALA A 221 -14.45 3.41 9.45
CA ALA A 221 -13.39 3.33 10.46
C ALA A 221 -12.21 2.46 9.98
N GLY A 222 -11.02 3.06 9.92
CA GLY A 222 -9.77 2.44 9.42
C GLY A 222 -9.57 2.51 7.91
N CYS A 223 -10.37 3.30 7.17
CA CYS A 223 -10.28 3.43 5.71
C CYS A 223 -9.50 4.67 5.24
N LYS A 224 -9.26 4.70 3.92
CA LYS A 224 -8.70 5.80 3.12
C LYS A 224 -9.36 7.12 3.52
N ILE A 225 -8.53 8.02 4.02
CA ILE A 225 -8.90 9.37 4.44
C ILE A 225 -9.09 10.20 3.16
N LEU A 226 -10.31 10.68 2.97
CA LEU A 226 -10.68 11.58 1.89
C LEU A 226 -10.84 12.99 2.46
N ILE A 227 -9.98 13.89 2.00
CA ILE A 227 -9.89 15.27 2.44
C ILE A 227 -10.62 16.13 1.38
N PRO A 228 -11.69 16.85 1.73
CA PRO A 228 -12.28 17.83 0.82
C PRO A 228 -11.22 18.83 0.38
N THR A 229 -11.21 19.19 -0.91
CA THR A 229 -10.24 20.16 -1.44
C THR A 229 -10.36 21.52 -0.74
N SER A 230 -11.57 21.89 -0.31
CA SER A 230 -11.84 23.08 0.51
C SER A 230 -11.06 23.13 1.82
N GLU A 231 -10.76 21.98 2.43
CA GLU A 231 -10.01 21.90 3.69
C GLU A 231 -8.51 22.17 3.51
N LEU A 232 -8.00 22.18 2.27
CA LEU A 232 -6.61 22.50 1.99
C LEU A 232 -6.37 24.02 1.89
N LEU A 233 -7.41 24.82 1.67
CA LEU A 233 -7.31 26.29 1.52
C LEU A 233 -6.73 26.94 2.78
N GLN A 234 -7.03 26.42 3.96
CA GLN A 234 -6.50 26.94 5.23
C GLN A 234 -4.99 26.71 5.44
N PHE A 235 -4.35 25.89 4.59
CA PHE A 235 -2.92 25.60 4.64
C PHE A 235 -2.15 26.17 3.44
N GLN A 236 -2.86 26.77 2.48
CA GLN A 236 -2.24 27.58 1.46
C GLN A 236 -1.93 28.92 2.10
N THR A 237 -0.67 29.14 2.48
CA THR A 237 -0.20 30.47 2.86
C THR A 237 -0.52 31.44 1.73
N PRO A 238 -1.06 32.65 2.01
CA PRO A 238 -0.99 33.72 1.05
C PRO A 238 0.49 33.91 0.73
N TYR A 239 0.86 33.84 -0.55
CA TYR A 239 2.14 34.36 -0.98
C TYR A 239 2.09 35.88 -0.75
N GLU A 240 2.72 36.35 0.33
CA GLU A 240 3.27 37.71 0.43
C GLU A 240 4.72 37.68 -0.05
#